data_AF-A0A921YVN8-F1
#
_entry.id   AF-A0A921YVN8-F1
#
_cell.length_a   1.000
_cell.length_b   1.000
_cell.length_c   1.000
_cell.angle_alpha   90.00
_cell.angle_beta   90.00
_cell.angle_gamma   90.00
#
_symmetry.space_group_name_H-M   'P 1'
#
loop_
_entity.id
_entity.type
_entity.pdbx_description
1 polymer ?
#
loop_
_entity_poly.entity_id
_entity_poly.type
_entity_poly.pdbx_seq_one_letter_code
_entity_poly.pdbx_strand_id
1 'polypeptide(L)'
;MSEQLKTVSAMNKLYIGNLPFEADEATVRQLFAEQNLTVADISVKRGGYAFVDFPDQSAADRAIDKLHGYPYCGLPLIVEPSFANKKM
;
A
#
# COMPACT_ATOMS: atom_id res chain seq x y z
N MET A 1 -12.38 -27.60 3.37
CA MET A 1 -11.37 -27.10 2.42
C MET A 1 -12.04 -26.08 1.51
N SER A 2 -12.15 -24.82 1.94
CA SER A 2 -12.42 -23.66 1.08
C SER A 2 -12.45 -22.37 1.92
N GLU A 3 -11.82 -21.35 1.35
CA GLU A 3 -11.75 -19.92 1.68
C GLU A 3 -11.71 -19.45 3.15
N GLN A 4 -10.49 -19.32 3.65
CA GLN A 4 -9.88 -18.03 4.02
C GLN A 4 -10.82 -16.97 4.64
N LEU A 5 -10.87 -16.95 5.98
CA LEU A 5 -11.25 -15.78 6.76
C LEU A 5 -10.21 -14.66 6.55
N LYS A 6 -10.33 -13.84 5.50
CA LYS A 6 -9.67 -12.50 5.44
C LYS A 6 -10.56 -11.47 6.13
N THR A 7 -10.79 -11.62 7.44
CA THR A 7 -11.57 -10.64 8.24
C THR A 7 -10.68 -9.60 8.93
N VAL A 8 -9.38 -9.61 8.65
CA VAL A 8 -8.45 -8.53 8.99
C VAL A 8 -8.00 -7.93 7.67
N SER A 9 -8.45 -6.73 7.29
CA SER A 9 -7.78 -5.85 6.31
C SER A 9 -8.69 -4.73 5.79
N ALA A 10 -9.14 -3.86 6.69
CA ALA A 10 -9.74 -2.58 6.27
C ALA A 10 -9.20 -1.39 7.05
N MET A 11 -8.61 -1.58 8.24
CA MET A 11 -8.09 -0.48 9.06
C MET A 11 -6.62 -0.12 8.78
N ASN A 12 -5.94 -0.87 7.91
CA ASN A 12 -4.48 -0.80 7.73
C ASN A 12 -4.09 -0.76 6.25
N LYS A 13 -5.05 -0.46 5.37
CA LYS A 13 -4.83 -0.39 3.94
C LYS A 13 -4.37 1.02 3.57
N LEU A 14 -3.32 1.11 2.78
CA LEU A 14 -2.81 2.35 2.20
C LEU A 14 -3.12 2.42 0.72
N TYR A 15 -3.36 3.63 0.24
CA TYR A 15 -3.43 3.99 -1.16
C TYR A 15 -2.07 4.53 -1.61
N ILE A 16 -1.53 3.96 -2.69
CA ILE A 16 -0.27 4.34 -3.32
C ILE A 16 -0.59 4.88 -4.71
N GLY A 17 -0.65 6.19 -4.87
CA GLY A 17 -0.88 6.87 -6.14
C GLY A 17 0.41 7.38 -6.79
N ASN A 18 0.26 7.89 -8.01
CA ASN A 18 1.34 8.42 -8.83
C ASN A 18 2.44 7.39 -9.14
N LEU A 19 2.03 6.12 -9.25
CA LEU A 19 2.90 5.03 -9.68
C LEU A 19 3.05 5.06 -11.20
N PRO A 20 4.25 4.76 -11.74
CA PRO A 20 4.45 4.64 -13.17
C PRO A 20 3.59 3.50 -13.74
N PHE A 21 3.28 3.55 -15.04
CA PHE A 21 2.49 2.50 -15.70
C PHE A 21 3.16 1.12 -15.64
N GLU A 22 4.50 1.10 -15.52
CA GLU A 22 5.34 -0.09 -15.32
C GLU A 22 5.44 -0.54 -13.85
N ALA A 23 4.80 0.15 -12.91
CA ALA A 23 4.79 -0.30 -11.52
C ALA A 23 3.87 -1.50 -11.34
N ASP A 24 4.47 -2.65 -11.08
CA ASP A 24 3.79 -3.88 -10.70
C ASP A 24 3.82 -4.12 -9.19
N GLU A 25 3.06 -5.13 -8.76
CA GLU A 25 3.02 -5.55 -7.36
C GLU A 25 4.41 -5.83 -6.80
N ALA A 26 5.26 -6.51 -7.57
CA ALA A 26 6.62 -6.86 -7.14
C ALA A 26 7.45 -5.61 -6.85
N THR A 27 7.34 -4.60 -7.70
CA THR A 27 8.04 -3.32 -7.59
C THR A 27 7.61 -2.58 -6.33
N VAL A 28 6.30 -2.47 -6.12
CA VAL A 28 5.70 -1.87 -4.93
C VAL A 28 6.19 -2.63 -3.69
N ARG A 29 6.12 -3.97 -3.70
CA ARG A 29 6.58 -4.82 -2.59
C ARG A 29 8.05 -4.60 -2.24
N GLN A 30 8.91 -4.51 -3.24
CA GLN A 30 10.34 -4.26 -3.04
C GLN A 30 10.57 -2.90 -2.42
N LEU A 31 9.89 -1.86 -2.89
CA LEU A 31 10.00 -0.52 -2.32
C LEU A 31 9.63 -0.48 -0.82
N PHE A 32 8.53 -1.14 -0.43
CA PHE A 32 8.18 -1.26 0.98
C PHE A 32 9.20 -2.10 1.77
N ALA A 33 9.69 -3.19 1.19
CA ALA A 33 10.70 -4.03 1.82
C ALA A 33 12.03 -3.29 2.06
N GLU A 34 12.47 -2.43 1.12
CA GLU A 34 13.67 -1.59 1.27
C GLU A 34 13.54 -0.59 2.43
N GLN A 35 12.31 -0.11 2.69
CA GLN A 35 12.01 0.75 3.84
C GLN A 35 11.79 -0.03 5.14
N ASN A 36 12.03 -1.34 5.11
CA ASN A 36 11.85 -2.25 6.23
C ASN A 36 10.38 -2.35 6.68
N LEU A 37 9.44 -2.17 5.75
CA LEU A 37 8.00 -2.18 5.97
C LEU A 37 7.41 -3.51 5.49
N THR A 38 6.78 -4.25 6.40
CA THR A 38 6.14 -5.52 6.06
C THR A 38 4.73 -5.28 5.55
N VAL A 39 4.48 -5.72 4.32
CA VAL A 39 3.18 -5.66 3.65
C VAL A 39 2.52 -7.04 3.65
N ALA A 40 1.22 -7.09 3.92
CA ALA A 40 0.44 -8.31 3.96
C ALA A 40 -0.10 -8.68 2.57
N ASP A 41 -0.65 -7.71 1.85
CA ASP A 41 -1.28 -7.93 0.54
C ASP A 41 -1.09 -6.66 -0.31
N ILE A 42 -0.94 -6.81 -1.62
CA ILE A 42 -0.77 -5.69 -2.55
C ILE A 42 -1.78 -5.88 -3.67
N SER A 43 -2.39 -4.79 -4.08
CA SER A 43 -3.42 -4.76 -5.10
C SER A 43 -3.16 -3.60 -6.04
N VAL A 44 -2.34 -3.83 -7.06
CA VAL A 44 -2.08 -2.85 -8.11
C VAL A 44 -3.30 -2.73 -9.01
N LYS A 45 -3.73 -1.50 -9.28
CA LYS A 45 -4.87 -1.20 -10.14
C LYS A 45 -4.39 -0.51 -11.41
N ARG A 46 -4.98 -0.91 -12.53
CA ARG A 46 -4.74 -0.29 -13.84
C ARG A 46 -5.26 1.14 -13.79
N GLY A 47 -4.34 2.10 -13.74
CA GLY A 47 -4.63 3.52 -13.51
C GLY A 47 -3.51 4.30 -12.82
N GLY A 48 -2.35 3.69 -12.58
CA GLY A 48 -1.20 4.37 -11.94
C GLY A 48 -1.33 4.45 -10.42
N TYR A 49 -2.05 3.51 -9.80
CA TYR A 49 -2.19 3.42 -8.35
C TYR A 49 -2.29 1.98 -7.86
N ALA A 50 -1.96 1.77 -6.59
CA ALA A 50 -2.01 0.49 -5.91
C ALA A 50 -2.59 0.64 -4.51
N PHE A 51 -3.12 -0.45 -3.98
CA PHE A 51 -3.51 -0.55 -2.57
C PHE A 51 -2.60 -1.54 -1.87
N VAL A 52 -2.12 -1.19 -0.69
CA VAL A 52 -1.21 -2.03 0.09
C VAL A 52 -1.81 -2.25 1.46
N ASP A 53 -2.01 -3.49 1.82
CA ASP A 53 -2.49 -3.88 3.15
C ASP A 53 -1.32 -4.15 4.07
N PHE A 54 -1.41 -3.62 5.28
CA PHE A 54 -0.43 -3.82 6.33
C PHE A 54 -0.99 -4.72 7.43
N PRO A 55 -0.14 -5.57 8.04
CA PRO A 55 -0.54 -6.33 9.23
C PRO A 55 -0.75 -5.43 10.44
N ASP A 56 -0.06 -4.28 10.50
CA ASP A 56 -0.01 -3.37 11.65
C ASP A 56 -0.28 -1.93 11.25
N GLN A 57 -1.00 -1.19 12.10
CA GLN A 57 -1.32 0.23 11.83
C GLN A 57 -0.07 1.10 11.93
N SER A 58 0.80 0.79 12.88
CA SER A 58 2.09 1.46 13.04
C SER A 58 2.99 1.32 11.81
N ALA A 59 2.92 0.18 11.11
CA ALA A 59 3.68 -0.01 9.88
C ALA A 59 3.09 0.84 8.74
N ALA A 60 1.76 0.91 8.66
CA ALA A 60 1.07 1.75 7.68
C ALA A 60 1.36 3.25 7.90
N ASP A 61 1.31 3.73 9.14
CA ASP A 61 1.58 5.13 9.48
C ASP A 61 3.03 5.54 9.13
N ARG A 62 4.00 4.71 9.51
CA ARG A 62 5.41 4.91 9.11
C ARG A 62 5.62 4.88 7.61
N ALA A 63 4.84 4.06 6.90
CA ALA A 63 4.92 4.00 5.45
C ALA A 63 4.43 5.29 4.81
N ILE A 64 3.34 5.88 5.32
CA ILE A 64 2.87 7.20 4.87
C ILE A 64 3.97 8.23 5.11
N ASP A 65 4.48 8.35 6.34
CA ASP A 65 5.49 9.37 6.69
C ASP A 65 6.77 9.27 5.84
N LYS A 66 7.22 8.05 5.54
CA LYS A 66 8.47 7.81 4.79
C LYS A 66 8.32 7.85 3.27
N LEU A 67 7.23 7.29 2.75
CA LEU A 67 7.07 7.08 1.30
C LEU A 67 6.19 8.14 0.65
N HIS A 68 5.38 8.87 1.41
CA HIS A 68 4.62 10.00 0.86
C HIS A 68 5.59 11.09 0.38
N GLY A 69 5.49 11.44 -0.90
CA GLY A 69 6.39 12.39 -1.55
C GLY A 69 7.74 11.79 -1.98
N TYR A 70 7.97 10.48 -1.75
CA TYR A 70 9.23 9.85 -2.14
C TYR A 70 9.35 9.82 -3.68
N PRO A 71 10.44 10.34 -4.27
CA PRO A 71 10.61 10.37 -5.72
C PRO A 71 10.91 8.96 -6.23
N TYR A 72 9.95 8.38 -6.94
CA TYR A 72 10.06 7.05 -7.56
C TYR A 72 9.89 7.16 -9.07
N CYS A 73 10.88 6.71 -9.84
CA CYS A 73 10.91 6.88 -11.31
C CYS A 73 10.69 8.33 -11.79
N GLY A 74 11.14 9.32 -11.00
CA GLY A 74 10.97 10.75 -11.30
C GLY A 74 9.60 11.33 -10.92
N LEU A 75 8.71 10.54 -10.32
CA LEU A 75 7.39 10.97 -9.86
C LEU A 75 7.30 10.86 -8.32
N PRO A 76 6.79 11.88 -7.61
CA PRO A 76 6.60 11.78 -6.16
C PRO A 76 5.44 10.82 -5.84
N LEU A 77 5.72 9.76 -5.11
CA LEU A 77 4.67 8.80 -4.71
C LEU A 77 3.65 9.45 -3.79
N ILE A 78 2.39 9.09 -3.97
CA ILE A 78 1.31 9.54 -3.08
C ILE A 78 0.96 8.38 -2.18
N VAL A 79 1.32 8.44 -0.90
CA VAL A 79 0.96 7.41 0.09
C VAL A 79 -0.06 7.99 1.05
N GLU A 80 -1.26 7.45 1.06
CA GLU A 80 -2.37 7.95 1.89
C GLU A 80 -3.09 6.79 2.59
N PRO A 81 -3.68 7.02 3.79
CA PRO A 81 -4.53 6.02 4.42
C PRO A 81 -5.78 5.79 3.57
N SER A 82 -6.05 4.53 3.23
CA SER A 82 -7.27 4.16 2.52
C SER A 82 -8.41 4.07 3.54
N PHE A 83 -9.29 5.06 3.52
CA PHE A 83 -10.51 5.05 4.33
C PHE A 83 -11.50 4.04 3.75
N ALA A 84 -11.32 2.76 4.07
CA ALA A 84 -12.40 1.79 3.98
C ALA A 84 -13.42 2.14 5.08
N ASN A 85 -14.28 3.13 4.79
CA ASN A 85 -15.24 3.68 5.73
C ASN A 85 -16.11 2.58 6.33
N LYS A 86 -15.86 2.25 7.59
CA LYS A 86 -16.79 1.46 8.40
C LYS A 86 -17.94 2.39 8.76
N LYS A 87 -19.05 2.33 8.01
CA LYS A 87 -20.32 2.91 8.47
C LYS A 87 -20.61 2.30 9.85
N MET A 88 -20.57 3.15 10.88
CA MET A 88 -21.11 2.84 12.21
C MET A 88 -22.62 2.74 12.14
#